data_AF-Q9P8Q6-F1
#
_entry.id   AF-Q9P8Q6-F1
#
_cell.length_a   1.000
_cell.length_b   1.000
_cell.length_c   1.000
_cell.angle_alpha   90.00
_cell.angle_beta   90.00
_cell.angle_gamma   90.00
#
_symmetry.space_group_name_H-M   'P 1'
#
loop_
_entity.id
_entity.type
_entity.pdbx_description
1 polymer ?
#
loop_
_entity_poly.entity_id
_entity_poly.type
_entity_poly.pdbx_seq_one_letter_code
_entity_poly.pdbx_strand_id
1 'polypeptide(L)'
;MSGFRVLDLVKPFSPFLPEVIAPERKVQFQQRVMWTIITLLIFLVMSEIPLYGIASSDSSDPLFWLRMMLASNRGTLMELGISPIVSSGMLFQLLQGTKIIHVDMQNKNDRETFQTAQKLLAILLAVGQATVYVLTGMYGPPSSLGVGVCSLLILQLVFASTIVILLDELLQKGYGLGSGVSLFTATNTCEQVFWKAFAPTTSTSAKGTEFDGAVVAMFHLLGS
;
A
#
# COMPACT_ATOMS: atom_id res chain seq x y z
N MET A 1 14.49 35.36 16.09
CA MET A 1 13.51 34.54 16.83
C MET A 1 13.47 33.15 16.19
N SER A 2 14.20 32.19 16.76
CA SER A 2 14.22 30.79 16.30
C SER A 2 12.89 30.15 16.69
N GLY A 3 11.94 30.14 15.76
CA GLY A 3 10.71 29.38 15.92
C GLY A 3 11.05 27.90 15.81
N PHE A 4 10.72 27.12 16.83
CA PHE A 4 10.77 25.65 16.79
C PHE A 4 10.02 25.16 15.56
N ARG A 5 10.77 24.81 14.50
CA ARG A 5 10.20 24.17 13.32
C ARG A 5 10.06 22.69 13.67
N VAL A 6 8.83 22.17 13.63
CA VAL A 6 8.56 20.72 13.76
C VAL A 6 9.40 19.91 12.75
N LEU A 7 9.79 20.54 11.64
CA LEU A 7 10.72 19.99 10.64
C LEU A 7 12.13 19.68 11.18
N ASP A 8 12.62 20.39 12.20
CA ASP A 8 13.93 20.10 12.81
C ASP A 8 13.90 18.86 13.73
N LEU A 9 12.71 18.42 14.17
CA LEU A 9 12.53 17.20 14.97
C LEU A 9 12.71 15.92 14.13
N VAL A 10 12.59 16.04 12.80
CA VAL A 10 12.74 14.94 11.83
C VAL A 10 14.21 14.74 11.42
N LYS A 11 15.03 15.79 11.50
CA LYS A 11 16.47 15.76 11.17
C LYS A 11 17.28 14.65 11.87
N PRO A 12 17.09 14.32 13.16
CA PRO A 12 17.83 13.22 13.80
C PRO A 12 17.45 11.84 13.25
N PHE A 13 16.28 11.67 12.65
CA PHE A 13 15.83 10.39 12.06
C PHE A 13 16.12 10.27 10.56
N SER A 14 16.45 11.38 9.90
CA SER A 14 16.81 11.44 8.48
C SER A 14 17.92 10.46 8.05
N PRO A 15 18.98 10.19 8.85
CA PRO A 15 20.03 9.24 8.45
C PRO A 15 19.61 7.77 8.50
N PHE A 16 18.59 7.45 9.32
CA PHE A 16 18.11 6.07 9.52
C PHE A 16 17.00 5.69 8.54
N LEU A 17 16.42 6.67 7.84
CA LEU A 17 15.36 6.45 6.87
C LEU A 17 15.97 6.05 5.52
N PRO A 18 15.62 4.88 4.95
CA PRO A 18 16.16 4.44 3.66
C PRO A 18 15.62 5.36 2.56
N GLU A 19 16.38 6.30 2.00
CA GLU A 19 15.89 7.28 1.01
C GLU A 19 16.26 6.90 -0.44
N VAL A 20 15.33 7.10 -1.38
CA VAL A 20 15.61 6.88 -2.82
C VAL A 20 16.28 8.13 -3.39
N ILE A 21 17.47 8.03 -3.97
CA ILE A 21 18.16 9.21 -4.50
C ILE A 21 17.42 9.76 -5.73
N ALA A 22 17.14 11.06 -5.73
CA ALA A 22 16.52 11.73 -6.88
C ALA A 22 17.47 11.67 -8.11
N PRO A 23 16.94 11.47 -9.32
CA PRO A 23 17.78 11.29 -10.50
C PRO A 23 18.55 12.58 -10.83
N GLU A 24 19.88 12.48 -10.92
CA GLU A 24 20.76 13.63 -11.25
C GLU A 24 20.55 14.15 -12.67
N ARG A 25 20.02 13.32 -13.57
CA ARG A 25 19.71 13.65 -14.96
C ARG A 25 18.25 13.35 -15.26
N LYS A 26 17.66 14.11 -16.19
CA LYS A 26 16.30 13.85 -16.67
C LYS A 26 16.22 12.44 -17.27
N VAL A 27 15.50 11.56 -16.58
CA VAL A 27 15.26 10.17 -17.03
C VAL A 27 14.47 10.20 -18.34
N GLN A 28 14.91 9.42 -19.33
CA GLN A 28 14.25 9.33 -20.63
C GLN A 28 12.88 8.64 -20.51
N PHE A 29 11.91 9.01 -21.36
CA PHE A 29 10.55 8.47 -21.30
C PHE A 29 10.50 6.93 -21.29
N GLN A 30 11.28 6.27 -22.15
CA GLN A 30 11.34 4.80 -22.22
C GLN A 30 11.80 4.17 -20.89
N GLN A 31 12.80 4.77 -20.24
CA GLN A 31 13.26 4.31 -18.93
C GLN A 31 12.19 4.51 -17.87
N ARG A 32 11.42 5.62 -17.94
CA ARG A 32 10.32 5.84 -17.00
C ARG A 32 9.21 4.81 -17.13
N VAL A 33 8.86 4.45 -18.36
CA VAL A 33 7.90 3.37 -18.64
C VAL A 33 8.40 2.06 -18.04
N MET A 34 9.66 1.71 -18.30
CA MET A 34 10.27 0.47 -17.79
C MET A 34 10.26 0.40 -16.27
N TRP A 35 10.67 1.47 -15.58
CA TRP A 35 10.61 1.54 -14.12
C TRP A 35 9.17 1.42 -13.60
N THR A 36 8.22 2.09 -14.23
CA THR A 36 6.80 2.00 -13.88
C THR A 36 6.29 0.56 -13.98
N ILE A 37 6.63 -0.16 -15.05
CA ILE A 37 6.26 -1.57 -15.25
C ILE A 37 6.90 -2.46 -14.19
N ILE A 38 8.19 -2.28 -13.90
CA ILE A 38 8.91 -3.07 -12.89
C ILE A 38 8.27 -2.86 -11.51
N THR A 39 7.99 -1.61 -11.13
CA THR A 39 7.35 -1.32 -9.83
C THR A 39 5.96 -1.94 -9.72
N LEU A 40 5.19 -1.91 -10.82
CA LEU A 40 3.84 -2.49 -10.86
C LEU A 40 3.91 -4.02 -10.74
N LEU A 41 4.87 -4.67 -11.41
CA LEU A 41 5.07 -6.11 -11.32
C LEU A 41 5.43 -6.54 -9.89
N ILE A 42 6.34 -5.81 -9.23
CA ILE A 42 6.69 -6.06 -7.82
C ILE A 42 5.44 -5.92 -6.93
N PHE A 43 4.67 -4.84 -7.13
CA PHE A 43 3.42 -4.61 -6.40
C PHE A 43 2.45 -5.79 -6.57
N LEU A 44 2.24 -6.25 -7.81
CA LEU A 44 1.30 -7.34 -8.12
C LEU A 44 1.77 -8.68 -7.53
N VAL A 45 3.06 -9.00 -7.60
CA VAL A 45 3.62 -10.21 -6.95
C VAL A 45 3.42 -10.15 -5.43
N MET A 46 3.64 -9.01 -4.80
CA MET A 46 3.41 -8.84 -3.36
C MET A 46 1.93 -8.96 -2.99
N SER A 47 1.02 -8.54 -3.86
CA SER A 47 -0.44 -8.70 -3.69
C SER A 47 -0.91 -10.15 -3.74
N GLU A 48 -0.07 -11.08 -4.23
CA GLU A 48 -0.40 -12.51 -4.36
C GLU A 48 0.32 -13.39 -3.32
N ILE A 49 1.39 -12.89 -2.68
CA ILE A 49 2.12 -13.68 -1.68
C ILE A 49 1.34 -13.68 -0.35
N PRO A 50 0.88 -14.85 0.12
CA PRO A 50 0.15 -14.95 1.38
C PRO A 50 1.08 -14.70 2.57
N LEU A 51 0.54 -14.11 3.64
CA LEU A 51 1.25 -13.90 4.90
C LEU A 51 1.47 -15.23 5.62
N TYR A 52 2.62 -15.34 6.28
CA TYR A 52 2.94 -16.51 7.08
C TYR A 52 2.21 -16.45 8.44
N GLY A 53 1.49 -17.52 8.79
CA GLY A 53 0.88 -17.66 10.12
C GLY A 53 -0.59 -17.25 10.25
N ILE A 54 -1.31 -17.09 9.14
CA ILE A 54 -2.77 -16.90 9.17
C ILE A 54 -3.44 -18.23 9.54
N ALA A 55 -4.08 -18.29 10.70
CA ALA A 55 -4.82 -19.46 11.17
C ALA A 55 -6.33 -19.39 10.88
N SER A 56 -6.84 -18.22 10.49
CA SER A 56 -8.28 -18.00 10.29
C SER A 56 -8.52 -16.92 9.22
N SER A 57 -8.85 -17.35 8.00
CA SER A 57 -9.23 -16.47 6.89
C SER A 57 -10.75 -16.18 6.83
N ASP A 58 -11.55 -16.75 7.72
CA ASP A 58 -13.02 -16.76 7.66
C ASP A 58 -13.72 -15.62 8.43
N SER A 59 -13.00 -14.61 8.94
CA SER A 59 -13.68 -13.47 9.58
C SER A 59 -14.22 -12.48 8.53
N SER A 60 -15.51 -12.16 8.63
CA SER A 60 -16.20 -11.21 7.75
C SER A 60 -15.45 -9.88 7.68
N ASP A 61 -15.14 -9.43 6.46
CA ASP A 61 -14.38 -8.21 6.24
C ASP A 61 -15.29 -6.97 6.31
N PRO A 62 -15.25 -6.17 7.37
CA PRO A 62 -16.11 -4.99 7.49
C PRO A 62 -15.68 -3.88 6.53
N LEU A 63 -14.48 -3.98 5.96
CA LEU A 63 -13.80 -2.93 5.20
C LEU A 63 -13.66 -3.28 3.71
N PHE A 64 -14.48 -4.19 3.19
CA PHE A 64 -14.42 -4.63 1.79
C PHE A 64 -14.33 -3.47 0.78
N TRP A 65 -15.15 -2.43 0.96
CA TRP A 65 -15.13 -1.22 0.10
C TRP A 65 -13.85 -0.40 0.26
N LEU A 66 -13.33 -0.32 1.47
CA LEU A 66 -12.10 0.42 1.78
C LEU A 66 -10.88 -0.27 1.17
N ARG A 67 -10.85 -1.61 1.16
CA ARG A 67 -9.77 -2.40 0.55
C ARG A 67 -9.63 -2.15 -0.94
N MET A 68 -10.75 -2.04 -1.66
CA MET A 68 -10.76 -1.72 -3.08
C MET A 68 -10.15 -0.33 -3.36
N MET A 69 -10.41 0.66 -2.51
CA MET A 69 -9.81 2.01 -2.67
C MET A 69 -8.33 2.07 -2.22
N LEU A 70 -7.97 1.30 -1.20
CA LEU A 70 -6.62 1.31 -0.60
C LEU A 70 -5.67 0.26 -1.21
N ALA A 71 -6.07 -0.38 -2.31
CA ALA A 71 -5.29 -1.42 -2.98
C ALA A 71 -4.76 -2.49 -2.01
N SER A 72 -5.64 -2.96 -1.12
CA SER A 72 -5.31 -3.91 -0.05
C SER A 72 -5.91 -5.28 -0.35
N ASN A 73 -5.05 -6.30 -0.40
CA ASN A 73 -5.46 -7.69 -0.56
C ASN A 73 -5.37 -8.39 0.80
N ARG A 74 -6.49 -8.96 1.26
CA ARG A 74 -6.57 -9.61 2.57
C ARG A 74 -5.69 -10.86 2.61
N GLY A 75 -4.94 -11.02 3.69
CA GLY A 75 -4.12 -12.20 3.94
C GLY A 75 -2.82 -12.25 3.12
N THR A 76 -2.44 -11.13 2.51
CA THR A 76 -1.24 -11.01 1.66
C THR A 76 -0.31 -9.95 2.23
N LEU A 77 0.93 -9.87 1.73
CA LEU A 77 1.88 -8.82 2.11
C LEU A 77 1.31 -7.40 1.91
N MET A 78 0.29 -7.25 1.06
CA MET A 78 -0.40 -5.99 0.77
C MET A 78 -1.62 -5.73 1.67
N GLU A 79 -1.70 -6.32 2.86
CA GLU A 79 -2.85 -6.11 3.75
C GLU A 79 -3.00 -4.63 4.18
N LEU A 80 -1.91 -3.93 4.48
CA LEU A 80 -1.96 -2.48 4.72
C LEU A 80 -2.09 -1.68 3.42
N GLY A 81 -1.71 -2.27 2.28
CA GLY A 81 -1.75 -1.63 0.96
C GLY A 81 -1.07 -0.27 0.95
N ILE A 82 -1.74 0.72 0.34
CA ILE A 82 -1.28 2.12 0.29
C ILE A 82 -1.82 2.98 1.44
N SER A 83 -2.49 2.39 2.44
CA SER A 83 -3.14 3.16 3.52
C SER A 83 -2.20 4.10 4.27
N PRO A 84 -0.99 3.69 4.70
CA PRO A 84 -0.10 4.58 5.45
C PRO A 84 0.39 5.76 4.60
N ILE A 85 0.55 5.54 3.28
CA ILE A 85 0.99 6.55 2.30
C ILE A 85 -0.11 7.59 2.09
N VAL A 86 -1.33 7.14 1.84
CA VAL A 86 -2.47 8.05 1.60
C VAL A 86 -2.82 8.81 2.88
N SER A 87 -2.86 8.14 4.04
CA SER A 87 -3.17 8.80 5.32
C SER A 87 -2.12 9.85 5.69
N SER A 88 -0.83 9.55 5.53
CA SER A 88 0.22 10.54 5.77
C SER A 88 0.13 11.72 4.81
N GLY A 89 -0.10 11.47 3.52
CA GLY A 89 -0.29 12.51 2.52
C GLY A 89 -1.48 13.42 2.82
N MET A 90 -2.63 12.84 3.17
CA MET A 90 -3.83 13.60 3.55
C MET A 90 -3.61 14.45 4.81
N LEU A 91 -2.94 13.90 5.84
CA LEU A 91 -2.62 14.65 7.05
C LEU A 91 -1.71 15.84 6.76
N PHE A 92 -0.65 15.66 5.98
CA PHE A 92 0.26 16.74 5.62
C PHE A 92 -0.38 17.76 4.68
N GLN A 93 -1.26 17.34 3.76
CA GLN A 93 -2.08 18.24 2.95
C GLN A 93 -3.01 19.08 3.82
N LEU A 94 -3.64 18.51 4.85
CA LEU A 94 -4.48 19.22 5.80
C LEU A 94 -3.68 20.24 6.62
N LEU A 95 -2.50 19.86 7.12
CA LEU A 95 -1.62 20.75 7.89
C LEU A 95 -1.12 21.94 7.06
N GLN A 96 -0.84 21.71 5.78
CA GLN A 96 -0.49 22.78 4.84
C GLN A 96 -1.71 23.66 4.52
N GLY A 97 -2.88 23.05 4.29
CA GLY A 97 -4.11 23.77 3.95
C GLY A 97 -4.65 24.67 5.07
N THR A 98 -4.51 24.22 6.31
CA THR A 98 -4.84 24.99 7.53
C THR A 98 -3.80 26.05 7.89
N LYS A 99 -2.70 26.14 7.11
CA LYS A 99 -1.55 27.05 7.34
C LYS A 99 -0.90 26.91 8.73
N ILE A 100 -1.11 25.79 9.42
CA ILE A 100 -0.41 25.47 10.67
C ILE A 100 1.09 25.30 10.40
N ILE A 101 1.44 24.73 9.24
CA ILE A 101 2.83 24.60 8.78
C ILE A 101 3.00 25.42 7.49
N HIS A 102 3.82 26.47 7.57
CA HIS A 102 4.26 27.22 6.39
C HIS A 102 5.44 26.51 5.74
N VAL A 103 5.18 25.82 4.63
CA VAL A 103 6.20 25.16 3.80
C VAL A 103 6.28 25.91 2.48
N ASP A 104 7.45 26.48 2.18
CA ASP A 104 7.69 27.08 0.89
C ASP A 104 8.12 26.01 -0.12
N MET A 105 7.19 25.62 -1.00
CA MET A 105 7.44 24.62 -2.04
C MET A 105 8.39 25.12 -3.13
N GLN A 106 8.73 26.42 -3.16
CA GLN A 106 9.75 26.95 -4.06
C GLN A 106 11.17 26.66 -3.56
N ASN A 107 11.35 26.50 -2.25
CA ASN A 107 12.64 26.20 -1.67
C ASN A 107 12.89 24.68 -1.69
N LYS A 108 14.00 24.27 -2.30
CA LYS A 108 14.37 22.85 -2.46
C LYS A 108 14.51 22.14 -1.10
N ASN A 109 15.14 22.80 -0.13
CA ASN A 109 15.36 22.23 1.21
C ASN A 109 14.06 22.00 1.99
N ASP A 110 13.10 22.93 1.88
CA ASP A 110 11.83 22.82 2.58
C ASP A 110 10.95 21.73 1.94
N ARG A 111 11.00 21.58 0.61
CA ARG A 111 10.34 20.49 -0.12
C ARG A 111 10.90 19.12 0.25
N GLU A 112 12.22 18.97 0.30
CA GLU A 112 12.88 17.72 0.71
C GLU A 112 12.49 17.35 2.15
N THR A 113 12.57 18.32 3.07
CA THR A 113 12.23 18.06 4.48
C THR A 113 10.75 17.70 4.66
N PHE A 114 9.85 18.30 3.86
CA PHE A 114 8.43 17.93 3.86
C PHE A 114 8.21 16.49 3.37
N GLN A 115 8.87 16.08 2.30
CA GLN A 115 8.79 14.71 1.79
C GLN A 115 9.33 13.70 2.81
N THR A 116 10.47 13.99 3.43
CA THR A 116 11.06 13.15 4.49
C THR A 116 10.15 13.05 5.71
N ALA A 117 9.51 14.15 6.12
CA ALA A 117 8.56 14.16 7.23
C ALA A 117 7.29 13.35 6.93
N GLN A 118 6.71 13.50 5.73
CA GLN A 118 5.56 12.72 5.28
C GLN A 118 5.87 11.22 5.29
N LYS A 119 7.04 10.85 4.80
CA LYS A 119 7.51 9.46 4.79
C LYS A 119 7.73 8.89 6.20
N LEU A 120 8.36 9.64 7.09
CA LEU A 120 8.55 9.20 8.48
C LEU A 120 7.20 8.90 9.12
N LEU A 121 6.22 9.80 8.92
CA LEU A 121 4.87 9.59 9.40
C LEU A 121 4.18 8.39 8.73
N ALA A 122 4.39 8.15 7.44
CA ALA A 122 3.89 6.96 6.75
C ALA A 122 4.42 5.66 7.36
N ILE A 123 5.73 5.59 7.66
CA ILE A 123 6.35 4.42 8.30
C ILE A 123 5.81 4.23 9.72
N LEU A 124 5.67 5.31 10.48
CA LEU A 124 5.13 5.26 11.85
C LEU A 124 3.67 4.77 11.83
N LEU A 125 2.86 5.27 10.89
CA LEU A 125 1.51 4.78 10.69
C LEU A 125 1.49 3.31 10.26
N ALA A 126 2.41 2.86 9.40
CA ALA A 126 2.50 1.46 8.99
C ALA A 126 2.78 0.54 10.19
N VAL A 127 3.73 0.91 11.05
CA VAL A 127 4.03 0.16 12.29
C VAL A 127 2.84 0.15 13.23
N GLY A 128 2.20 1.30 13.43
CA GLY A 128 1.00 1.42 14.28
C GLY A 128 -0.16 0.58 13.76
N GLN A 129 -0.48 0.68 12.47
CA GLN A 129 -1.53 -0.10 11.83
C GLN A 129 -1.24 -1.60 11.89
N ALA A 130 -0.02 -2.04 11.54
CA ALA A 130 0.36 -3.46 11.59
C ALA A 130 0.21 -4.04 13.00
N THR A 131 0.61 -3.27 14.02
CA THR A 131 0.47 -3.68 15.42
C THR A 131 -1.00 -3.79 15.83
N VAL A 132 -1.83 -2.80 15.47
CA VAL A 132 -3.28 -2.83 15.77
C VAL A 132 -3.94 -4.01 15.05
N TYR A 133 -3.68 -4.22 13.76
CA TYR A 133 -4.24 -5.33 12.99
C TYR A 133 -3.96 -6.70 13.62
N VAL A 134 -2.73 -6.92 14.08
CA VAL A 134 -2.34 -8.18 14.75
C VAL A 134 -2.96 -8.29 16.15
N LEU A 135 -2.99 -7.21 16.94
CA LEU A 135 -3.55 -7.22 18.30
C LEU A 135 -5.07 -7.33 18.34
N THR A 136 -5.78 -6.77 17.35
CA THR A 136 -7.24 -6.94 17.20
C THR A 136 -7.62 -8.39 16.90
N GLY A 137 -6.65 -9.26 16.59
CA GLY A 137 -6.89 -10.69 16.38
C GLY A 137 -7.52 -11.00 15.03
N MET A 138 -7.38 -10.11 14.03
CA MET A 138 -7.93 -10.32 12.68
C MET A 138 -7.32 -11.56 11.99
N TYR A 139 -6.14 -11.99 12.41
CA TYR A 139 -5.42 -13.18 11.94
C TYR A 139 -5.60 -14.42 12.83
N GLY A 140 -6.33 -14.26 13.93
CA GLY A 140 -6.58 -15.25 14.98
C GLY A 140 -6.19 -14.70 16.38
N PRO A 141 -6.69 -15.33 17.47
CA PRO A 141 -6.43 -14.83 18.82
C PRO A 141 -4.92 -14.91 19.16
N PRO A 142 -4.30 -13.82 19.67
CA PRO A 142 -2.87 -13.78 19.99
C PRO A 142 -2.39 -14.89 20.94
N SER A 143 -3.28 -15.37 21.80
CA SER A 143 -3.05 -16.49 22.72
C SER A 143 -2.91 -17.85 22.02
N SER A 144 -3.48 -18.01 20.82
CA SER A 144 -3.44 -19.25 20.04
C SER A 144 -2.33 -19.29 19.00
N LEU A 145 -1.95 -18.13 18.43
CA LEU A 145 -0.84 -18.02 17.45
C LEU A 145 0.54 -18.05 18.13
N GLY A 146 0.62 -17.63 19.39
CA GLY A 146 1.88 -17.47 20.10
C GLY A 146 2.60 -16.17 19.74
N VAL A 147 3.29 -15.60 20.74
CA VAL A 147 3.96 -14.30 20.63
C VAL A 147 4.99 -14.26 19.50
N GLY A 148 5.66 -15.38 19.23
CA GLY A 148 6.64 -15.50 18.15
C GLY A 148 6.03 -15.27 16.76
N VAL A 149 4.91 -15.92 16.44
CA VAL A 149 4.22 -15.78 15.14
C VAL A 149 3.62 -14.39 15.00
N CYS A 150 3.02 -13.84 16.07
CA CYS A 150 2.51 -12.47 16.06
C CYS A 150 3.62 -11.44 15.79
N SER A 151 4.80 -11.60 16.41
CA SER A 151 5.94 -10.70 16.16
C SER A 151 6.46 -10.79 14.71
N LEU A 152 6.46 -12.00 14.14
CA LEU A 152 6.89 -12.26 12.77
C LEU A 152 5.91 -11.64 11.76
N LEU A 153 4.60 -11.76 12.01
CA LEU A 153 3.55 -11.12 11.20
C LEU A 153 3.70 -9.59 11.17
N ILE A 154 3.90 -8.96 12.34
CA ILE A 154 4.12 -7.51 12.41
C ILE A 154 5.35 -7.12 11.59
N LEU A 155 6.46 -7.85 11.74
CA LEU A 155 7.70 -7.56 11.01
C LEU A 155 7.51 -7.71 9.49
N GLN A 156 6.83 -8.76 9.03
CA GLN A 156 6.51 -8.95 7.61
C GLN A 156 5.66 -7.81 7.04
N LEU A 157 4.60 -7.42 7.75
CA LEU A 157 3.70 -6.34 7.32
C LEU A 157 4.43 -4.98 7.27
N VAL A 158 5.26 -4.69 8.28
CA VAL A 158 6.06 -3.46 8.31
C VAL A 158 7.08 -3.45 7.18
N PHE A 159 7.74 -4.58 6.93
CA PHE A 159 8.72 -4.70 5.85
C PHE A 159 8.06 -4.54 4.47
N ALA A 160 6.94 -5.21 4.23
CA ALA A 160 6.15 -5.05 3.00
C ALA A 160 5.68 -3.60 2.81
N SER A 161 5.11 -2.99 3.85
CA SER A 161 4.67 -1.58 3.81
C SER A 161 5.84 -0.64 3.52
N THR A 162 7.01 -0.90 4.09
CA THR A 162 8.22 -0.11 3.83
C THR A 162 8.64 -0.21 2.36
N ILE A 163 8.60 -1.41 1.76
CA ILE A 163 8.87 -1.58 0.33
C ILE A 163 7.90 -0.75 -0.51
N VAL A 164 6.59 -0.78 -0.23
CA VAL A 164 5.59 -0.02 -0.98
C VAL A 164 5.82 1.49 -0.86
N ILE A 165 6.17 1.98 0.34
CA ILE A 165 6.54 3.38 0.57
C ILE A 165 7.75 3.78 -0.29
N LEU A 166 8.77 2.92 -0.39
CA LEU A 166 9.95 3.16 -1.22
C LEU A 166 9.63 3.12 -2.72
N LEU A 167 8.76 2.21 -3.16
CA LEU A 167 8.30 2.12 -4.54
C LEU A 167 7.52 3.38 -4.95
N ASP A 168 6.63 3.87 -4.08
CA ASP A 168 5.90 5.12 -4.30
C ASP A 168 6.87 6.31 -4.37
N GLU A 169 7.85 6.39 -3.48
CA GLU A 169 8.88 7.44 -3.50
C GLU A 169 9.71 7.41 -4.79
N LEU A 170 10.09 6.22 -5.28
CA LEU A 170 10.80 6.05 -6.55
C LEU A 170 9.98 6.63 -7.71
N LEU A 171 8.68 6.34 -7.76
CA LEU A 171 7.80 6.88 -8.78
C LEU A 171 7.66 8.40 -8.66
N GLN A 172 7.47 8.92 -7.44
CA GLN A 172 7.31 10.36 -7.17
C GLN A 172 8.58 11.19 -7.42
N LYS A 173 9.77 10.61 -7.25
CA LYS A 173 11.06 11.26 -7.57
C LYS A 173 11.34 11.37 -9.07
N GLY A 174 10.44 10.86 -9.91
CA GLY A 174 10.46 11.06 -11.36
C GLY A 174 11.09 9.93 -12.16
N TYR A 175 11.32 8.77 -11.52
CA TYR A 175 11.57 7.52 -12.24
C TYR A 175 10.28 6.95 -12.85
N GLY A 176 9.11 7.31 -12.32
CA GLY A 176 7.81 6.92 -12.84
C GLY A 176 7.22 7.91 -13.85
N LEU A 177 6.18 7.47 -14.55
CA LEU A 177 5.34 8.34 -15.40
C LEU A 177 4.28 9.12 -14.61
N GLY A 178 4.05 8.78 -13.34
CA GLY A 178 3.01 9.37 -12.50
C GLY A 178 3.22 9.10 -11.01
N SER A 179 2.17 9.31 -10.20
CA SER A 179 2.18 9.03 -8.77
C SER A 179 2.02 7.54 -8.50
N GLY A 180 2.79 6.99 -7.57
CA GLY A 180 2.70 5.58 -7.18
C GLY A 180 1.34 5.22 -6.63
N VAL A 181 0.79 6.07 -5.76
CA VAL A 181 -0.58 5.92 -5.21
C VAL A 181 -1.63 5.70 -6.30
N SER A 182 -1.67 6.57 -7.31
CA SER A 182 -2.66 6.44 -8.40
C SER A 182 -2.48 5.18 -9.24
N LEU A 183 -1.23 4.77 -9.45
CA LEU A 183 -0.89 3.58 -10.23
C LEU A 183 -1.32 2.31 -9.49
N PHE A 184 -1.04 2.23 -8.18
CA PHE A 184 -1.37 1.08 -7.35
C PHE A 184 -2.88 0.91 -7.18
N THR A 185 -3.63 1.99 -6.92
CA THR A 185 -5.09 1.95 -6.84
C THR A 185 -5.73 1.55 -8.17
N ALA A 186 -5.27 2.11 -9.29
CA ALA A 186 -5.79 1.78 -10.61
C ALA A 186 -5.54 0.30 -10.95
N THR A 187 -4.34 -0.20 -10.67
CA THR A 187 -3.97 -1.60 -10.92
C THR A 187 -4.84 -2.56 -10.14
N ASN A 188 -5.01 -2.34 -8.83
CA ASN A 188 -5.85 -3.21 -8.00
C ASN A 188 -7.33 -3.18 -8.42
N THR A 189 -7.84 -2.01 -8.83
CA THR A 189 -9.21 -1.90 -9.34
C THR A 189 -9.37 -2.69 -10.65
N CYS A 190 -8.42 -2.55 -11.58
CA CYS A 190 -8.42 -3.31 -12.84
C CYS A 190 -8.32 -4.81 -12.61
N GLU A 191 -7.45 -5.25 -11.68
CA GLU A 191 -7.29 -6.64 -11.28
C GLU A 191 -8.60 -7.23 -10.75
N GLN A 192 -9.27 -6.54 -9.81
CA GLN A 192 -10.55 -6.99 -9.28
C GLN A 192 -11.66 -7.04 -10.33
N VAL A 193 -11.73 -6.05 -11.22
CA VAL A 193 -12.71 -6.02 -12.32
C VAL A 193 -12.44 -7.18 -13.28
N PHE A 194 -11.17 -7.42 -13.63
CA PHE A 194 -10.78 -8.51 -14.52
C PHE A 194 -11.11 -9.88 -13.91
N TRP A 195 -10.81 -10.08 -12.63
CA TRP A 195 -11.17 -11.31 -11.91
C TRP A 195 -12.69 -11.51 -11.86
N LYS A 196 -13.48 -10.50 -11.53
CA LYS A 196 -14.96 -10.62 -11.51
C LYS A 196 -15.55 -10.91 -12.89
N ALA A 197 -14.90 -10.46 -13.97
CA ALA A 197 -15.37 -10.71 -15.33
C ALA A 197 -14.97 -12.09 -15.86
N PHE A 198 -13.73 -12.53 -15.61
CA PHE A 198 -13.11 -13.69 -16.27
C PHE A 198 -12.66 -14.81 -15.31
N ALA A 199 -13.05 -14.77 -14.03
CA ALA A 199 -12.69 -15.82 -13.08
C ALA A 199 -13.11 -17.21 -13.59
N PRO A 200 -12.15 -18.15 -13.72
CA PRO A 200 -12.43 -19.53 -14.09
C PRO A 200 -12.84 -20.39 -12.87
N THR A 201 -12.96 -19.78 -11.69
CA THR A 201 -13.40 -20.48 -10.48
C THR A 201 -14.89 -20.80 -10.57
N THR A 202 -15.27 -21.91 -9.97
CA THR A 202 -16.66 -22.36 -9.90
C THR A 202 -17.13 -22.35 -8.47
N SER A 203 -18.27 -21.73 -8.19
CA SER A 203 -18.95 -21.85 -6.91
C SER A 203 -20.07 -22.89 -7.02
N THR A 204 -20.06 -23.84 -6.08
CA THR A 204 -21.13 -24.85 -5.98
C THR A 204 -22.29 -24.24 -5.20
N SER A 205 -23.32 -23.82 -5.92
CA SER A 205 -24.59 -23.39 -5.33
C SER A 205 -25.54 -24.57 -5.19
N ALA A 206 -26.65 -24.38 -4.45
CA ALA A 206 -27.66 -25.41 -4.20
C ALA A 206 -28.34 -25.96 -5.49
N LYS A 207 -28.09 -25.34 -6.65
CA LYS A 207 -28.63 -25.71 -7.97
C LYS A 207 -27.58 -26.29 -8.94
N GLY A 208 -26.29 -26.31 -8.59
CA GLY A 208 -25.21 -26.79 -9.47
C GLY A 208 -23.92 -25.99 -9.34
N THR A 209 -22.88 -26.38 -10.08
CA THR A 209 -21.62 -25.65 -10.22
C THR A 209 -21.79 -24.51 -11.23
N GLU A 210 -21.75 -23.26 -10.77
CA GLU A 210 -21.77 -22.07 -11.63
C GLU A 210 -20.37 -21.45 -11.65
N PHE A 211 -19.96 -20.86 -12.78
CA PHE A 211 -18.72 -20.10 -12.84
C PHE A 211 -18.88 -18.74 -12.15
N ASP A 212 -17.87 -18.30 -11.40
CA ASP A 212 -17.90 -17.00 -10.73
C ASP A 212 -17.67 -15.83 -11.70
N GLY A 213 -16.98 -16.08 -12.82
CA GLY A 213 -16.73 -15.08 -13.85
C GLY A 213 -17.97 -14.79 -14.68
N ALA A 214 -18.46 -13.54 -14.65
CA ALA A 214 -19.70 -13.17 -15.33
C ALA A 214 -19.71 -13.51 -16.83
N VAL A 215 -18.59 -13.34 -17.53
CA VAL A 215 -18.46 -13.65 -18.96
C VAL A 215 -18.40 -15.16 -19.19
N VAL A 216 -17.61 -15.87 -18.37
CA VAL A 216 -17.43 -17.32 -18.47
C VAL A 216 -18.73 -18.06 -18.16
N ALA A 217 -19.44 -17.64 -17.12
CA ALA A 217 -20.75 -18.16 -16.72
C ALA A 217 -21.79 -17.94 -17.83
N MET A 218 -21.81 -16.74 -18.43
CA MET A 218 -22.72 -16.45 -19.53
C MET A 218 -22.50 -17.39 -20.72
N PHE A 219 -21.25 -17.60 -21.15
CA PHE A 219 -20.97 -18.53 -22.25
C PHE A 219 -21.23 -19.99 -21.89
N HIS A 220 -20.99 -20.39 -20.63
CA HIS A 220 -21.24 -21.75 -20.18
C HIS A 220 -22.74 -22.08 -20.14
N LEU A 221 -23.56 -21.20 -19.56
CA LEU A 221 -25.01 -21.37 -19.45
C LEU A 221 -25.75 -21.24 -20.78
N LEU A 222 -25.21 -20.48 -21.73
CA LEU A 222 -25.80 -20.30 -23.06
C LEU A 222 -25.40 -21.44 -24.02
N GLY A 223 -24.32 -22.16 -23.70
CA GLY A 223 -23.85 -23.34 -24.45
C GLY A 223 -24.34 -24.69 -23.91
N SER A 224 -24.93 -24.73 -22.71
CA SER A 224 -25.57 -25.91 -22.09
C SER A 224 -27.08 -25.95 -22.35
#